data_AF-A0A2G8SXF8-F1
#
_entry.id   AF-A0A2G8SXF8-F1
#
_cell.length_a   1.000
_cell.length_b   1.000
_cell.length_c   1.000
_cell.angle_alpha   90.00
_cell.angle_beta   90.00
_cell.angle_gamma   90.00
#
_symmetry.space_group_name_H-M   'P 1'
#
loop_
_entity.id
_entity.type
_entity.pdbx_description
1 polymer ?
#
loop_
_entity_poly.entity_id
_entity_poly.type
_entity_poly.pdbx_seq_one_letter_code
_entity_poly.pdbx_strand_id
1 'polypeptide(L)'
;MLAAASTPLPLTITVLAQESIAPKWVMEDGTAQGLCPDLMAAIERIEPRVRFAGYQQARSLLVIEDALETGRAGAAAAWRCGSRCRCTK
;
A
#
# COMPACT_ATOMS: atom_id res chain seq x y z
N MET A 1 -8.08 24.78 32.78
CA MET A 1 -8.21 24.73 31.30
C MET A 1 -8.03 23.29 30.87
N LEU A 2 -9.10 22.62 30.41
CA LEU A 2 -8.97 21.29 29.79
C LEU A 2 -8.59 21.48 28.31
N ALA A 3 -7.50 20.82 27.89
CA ALA A 3 -7.12 20.76 26.49
C ALA A 3 -8.10 19.87 25.72
N ALA A 4 -8.60 20.36 24.58
CA ALA A 4 -9.39 19.54 23.66
C ALA A 4 -8.48 18.47 23.04
N ALA A 5 -8.79 17.20 23.27
CA ALA A 5 -8.17 16.10 22.54
C ALA A 5 -8.64 16.17 21.08
N SER A 6 -7.80 16.67 20.18
CA SER A 6 -8.03 16.55 18.74
C SER A 6 -7.93 15.08 18.39
N THR A 7 -9.06 14.42 18.12
CA THR A 7 -9.05 13.07 17.54
C THR A 7 -8.42 13.20 16.16
N PRO A 8 -7.22 12.63 15.94
CA PRO A 8 -6.56 12.82 14.67
C PRO A 8 -7.39 12.17 13.56
N LEU A 9 -7.77 12.97 12.57
CA LEU A 9 -8.47 12.51 11.38
C LEU A 9 -7.63 11.42 10.68
N PRO A 10 -8.27 10.34 10.21
CA PRO A 10 -7.57 9.29 9.50
C PRO A 10 -6.93 9.83 8.22
N LEU A 11 -5.62 9.63 8.09
CA LEU A 11 -4.81 9.95 6.93
C LEU A 11 -4.96 8.83 5.90
N THR A 12 -5.62 9.16 4.78
CA THR A 12 -5.75 8.22 3.66
C THR A 12 -4.53 8.36 2.74
N ILE A 13 -3.81 7.26 2.54
CA ILE A 13 -2.64 7.15 1.68
C ILE A 13 -3.04 6.41 0.42
N THR A 14 -2.99 7.08 -0.73
CA THR A 14 -3.20 6.45 -2.03
C THR A 14 -1.99 5.57 -2.37
N VAL A 15 -2.26 4.30 -2.66
CA VAL A 15 -1.28 3.31 -3.09
C VAL A 15 -1.51 2.89 -4.52
N LEU A 16 -0.40 2.65 -5.22
CA LEU A 16 -0.39 2.02 -6.53
C LEU A 16 0.33 0.68 -6.45
N ALA A 17 -0.29 -0.32 -7.06
CA ALA A 17 0.27 -1.65 -7.22
C ALA A 17 1.11 -1.72 -8.49
N GLN A 18 2.25 -2.40 -8.45
CA GLN A 18 3.01 -2.67 -9.66
C GLN A 18 2.40 -3.86 -10.42
N GLU A 19 2.15 -3.67 -11.71
CA GLU A 19 1.67 -4.72 -12.60
C GLU A 19 2.64 -5.90 -12.69
N SER A 20 2.07 -7.11 -12.86
CA SER A 20 2.77 -8.32 -13.30
C SER A 20 3.92 -8.82 -12.42
N ILE A 21 3.90 -8.51 -11.11
CA ILE A 21 4.84 -9.10 -10.15
C ILE A 21 4.11 -9.90 -9.05
N ALA A 22 3.69 -11.11 -9.42
CA ALA A 22 3.36 -12.13 -8.43
C ALA A 22 4.62 -12.53 -7.63
N PRO A 23 4.51 -12.86 -6.33
CA PRO A 23 3.29 -12.94 -5.51
C PRO A 23 3.09 -11.70 -4.63
N LYS A 24 3.76 -10.57 -4.94
CA LYS A 24 3.72 -9.37 -4.10
C LYS A 24 2.34 -8.72 -4.08
N TRP A 25 1.70 -8.77 -5.24
CA TRP A 25 0.39 -8.19 -5.47
C TRP A 25 -0.35 -9.06 -6.47
N VAL A 26 -1.41 -9.70 -6.01
CA VAL A 26 -2.29 -10.55 -6.80
C VAL A 26 -3.72 -10.09 -6.55
N MET A 27 -4.49 -9.93 -7.62
CA MET A 27 -5.92 -9.71 -7.50
C MET A 27 -6.60 -11.08 -7.57
N GLU A 28 -7.23 -11.51 -6.48
CA GLU A 28 -7.99 -12.76 -6.41
C GLU A 28 -9.40 -12.44 -5.92
N ASP A 29 -10.41 -12.80 -6.71
CA ASP A 29 -11.83 -12.51 -6.45
C ASP A 29 -12.12 -11.04 -6.12
N GLY A 30 -11.41 -10.12 -6.80
CA GLY A 30 -11.54 -8.67 -6.58
C GLY A 30 -10.87 -8.17 -5.30
N THR A 31 -10.16 -9.03 -4.56
CA THR A 31 -9.40 -8.67 -3.35
C THR A 31 -7.91 -8.65 -3.67
N ALA A 32 -7.22 -7.60 -3.24
CA ALA A 32 -5.76 -7.53 -3.34
C ALA A 32 -5.13 -8.40 -2.27
N GLN A 33 -4.37 -9.41 -2.69
CA GLN A 33 -3.64 -10.34 -1.84
C GLN A 33 -2.13 -10.29 -2.14
N GLY A 34 -1.34 -10.85 -1.22
CA GLY A 34 0.11 -10.93 -1.33
C GLY A 34 0.83 -10.06 -0.31
N LEU A 35 2.16 -10.05 -0.40
CA LEU A 35 3.03 -9.43 0.60
C LEU A 35 2.75 -7.94 0.82
N CYS A 36 2.45 -7.19 -0.24
CA CYS A 36 2.26 -5.76 -0.13
C CYS A 36 0.93 -5.40 0.58
N PRO A 37 -0.23 -5.97 0.19
CA PRO A 37 -1.47 -5.88 0.97
C PRO A 37 -1.30 -6.28 2.44
N ASP A 38 -0.59 -7.38 2.72
CA ASP A 38 -0.37 -7.84 4.10
C ASP A 38 0.44 -6.85 4.95
N LEU A 39 1.49 -6.25 4.36
CA LEU A 39 2.29 -5.22 5.03
C LEU A 39 1.47 -3.96 5.31
N MET A 40 0.66 -3.50 4.35
CA MET A 40 -0.21 -2.34 4.57
C MET A 40 -1.24 -2.61 5.67
N ALA A 41 -1.88 -3.78 5.66
CA ALA A 41 -2.78 -4.19 6.74
C ALA A 41 -2.06 -4.25 8.10
N ALA A 42 -0.80 -4.70 8.14
CA ALA A 42 0.00 -4.67 9.36
C ALA A 42 0.31 -3.23 9.82
N ILE A 43 0.62 -2.31 8.90
CA ILE A 43 0.85 -0.89 9.22
C ILE A 43 -0.43 -0.25 9.77
N GLU A 44 -1.60 -0.50 9.18
CA GLU A 44 -2.87 0.04 9.68
C GLU A 44 -3.21 -0.46 11.10
N ARG A 45 -2.80 -1.68 11.46
CA ARG A 45 -2.95 -2.21 12.83
C ARG A 45 -2.03 -1.49 13.83
N ILE A 46 -0.83 -1.09 13.39
CA ILE A 46 0.18 -0.42 14.25
C ILE A 46 -0.13 1.07 14.38
N GLU A 47 -0.54 1.72 13.30
CA GLU A 47 -0.90 3.14 13.25
C GLU A 47 -2.36 3.30 12.79
N PRO A 48 -3.32 3.33 13.75
CA PRO A 48 -4.75 3.39 13.45
C PRO A 48 -5.19 4.66 12.74
N ARG A 49 -4.35 5.69 12.68
CA ARG A 49 -4.64 6.91 11.92
C ARG A 49 -4.39 6.75 10.43
N VAL A 50 -3.64 5.74 10.00
CA VAL A 50 -3.34 5.53 8.58
C VAL A 50 -4.37 4.58 7.97
N ARG A 51 -4.83 4.90 6.77
CA ARG A 51 -5.63 4.03 5.91
C ARG A 51 -5.04 4.05 4.52
N PHE A 52 -4.81 2.89 3.93
CA PHE A 52 -4.37 2.78 2.54
C PHE A 52 -5.58 2.60 1.63
N ALA A 53 -5.54 3.19 0.44
CA ALA A 53 -6.59 3.09 -0.57
C ALA A 53 -5.97 2.96 -1.97
N GLY A 54 -6.73 2.46 -2.95
CA GLY A 54 -6.22 2.30 -4.33
C GLY A 54 -5.68 0.92 -4.66
N TYR A 55 -5.99 -0.09 -3.83
CA TYR A 55 -5.54 -1.48 -4.02
C TYR A 55 -5.88 -2.10 -5.40
N GLN A 56 -6.89 -1.56 -6.08
CA GLN A 56 -7.34 -2.03 -7.40
C GLN A 56 -6.51 -1.46 -8.56
N GLN A 57 -5.61 -0.52 -8.28
CA GLN A 57 -4.87 0.22 -9.31
C GLN A 57 -3.49 -0.37 -9.52
N ALA A 58 -3.42 -1.40 -10.36
CA ALA A 58 -2.16 -1.87 -10.92
C ALA A 58 -1.70 -0.93 -12.03
N ARG A 59 -0.44 -0.49 -11.99
CA ARG A 59 0.20 0.38 -12.99
C ARG A 59 1.62 -0.09 -13.30
N SER A 60 2.15 0.36 -14.44
CA SER A 60 3.56 0.17 -14.77
C SER A 60 4.47 0.94 -13.81
N LEU A 61 5.72 0.50 -13.68
CA LEU A 61 6.69 1.13 -12.77
C LEU A 61 6.91 2.62 -13.09
N LEU A 62 6.96 2.97 -14.38
CA LEU A 62 7.11 4.36 -14.83
C LEU A 62 5.98 5.26 -14.31
N VAL A 63 4.73 4.77 -14.37
CA VAL A 63 3.57 5.52 -13.88
C VAL A 63 3.58 5.65 -12.35
N ILE A 64 4.09 4.62 -11.66
CA ILE A 64 4.24 4.65 -10.21
C ILE A 64 5.28 5.69 -9.78
N GLU A 65 6.44 5.70 -10.43
CA GLU A 65 7.52 6.64 -10.12
C GLU A 65 7.06 8.09 -10.33
N ASP A 66 6.43 8.39 -11.46
CA ASP A 66 5.86 9.71 -11.73
C ASP A 66 4.75 10.08 -10.74
N ALA A 67 3.88 9.14 -10.35
CA ALA A 67 2.82 9.40 -9.37
C ALA A 67 3.38 9.71 -7.97
N LEU A 68 4.49 9.07 -7.58
CA LEU A 68 5.18 9.39 -6.33
C LEU A 68 5.85 10.76 -6.40
N GLU A 69 6.52 11.08 -7.51
CA GLU A 69 7.20 12.36 -7.69
C GLU A 69 6.22 13.54 -7.71
N THR A 70 5.07 13.37 -8.36
CA THR A 70 4.01 14.39 -8.47
C THR A 70 3.07 14.43 -7.26
N GLY A 71 3.25 13.55 -6.27
CA GLY A 71 2.39 13.45 -5.08
C GLY A 71 0.99 12.89 -5.34
N ARG A 72 0.76 12.30 -6.52
CA ARG A 72 -0.50 11.60 -6.86
C ARG A 72 -0.64 10.25 -6.16
N ALA A 73 0.47 9.68 -5.71
CA ALA A 73 0.52 8.53 -4.82
C ALA A 73 1.33 8.86 -3.57
N GLY A 74 0.87 8.40 -2.41
CA GLY A 74 1.58 8.57 -1.13
C GLY A 74 2.48 7.39 -0.76
N ALA A 75 2.26 6.24 -1.39
CA ALA A 75 3.13 5.07 -1.28
C ALA A 75 2.99 4.16 -2.50
N ALA A 76 3.99 3.32 -2.75
CA ALA A 76 3.95 2.34 -3.83
C ALA A 76 4.46 0.98 -3.36
N ALA A 77 3.83 -0.07 -3.87
CA ALA A 77 4.23 -1.45 -3.65
C ALA A 77 5.28 -1.91 -4.67
N ALA A 78 6.47 -1.29 -4.66
CA ALA A 78 7.56 -1.57 -5.60
C ALA A 78 8.73 -2.38 -5.00
N TRP A 79 8.54 -2.97 -3.81
CA TRP A 79 9.59 -3.72 -3.11
C TRP A 79 10.10 -4.86 -3.98
N ARG A 80 11.42 -4.96 -4.21
CA ARG A 80 12.01 -6.05 -4.99
C ARG A 80 11.83 -7.37 -4.22
N CYS A 81 11.15 -8.35 -4.82
CA CYS A 81 11.09 -9.70 -4.26
C CYS A 81 12.47 -10.33 -4.49
N GLY A 82 13.37 -10.13 -3.53
CA GLY A 82 14.64 -10.83 -3.50
C GLY A 82 14.44 -12.27 -3.01
N SER A 83 15.40 -13.16 -3.30
CA SER A 83 15.45 -14.58 -2.91
C SER A 83 15.33 -14.86 -1.40
N ARG A 84 15.22 -13.82 -0.56
CA ARG A 84 15.05 -13.89 0.90
C ARG A 84 13.61 -13.76 1.37
N CYS A 85 12.67 -13.28 0.54
CA CYS A 85 11.26 -13.32 0.87
C CYS A 85 10.70 -14.69 0.48
N ARG A 86 10.57 -15.59 1.47
CA ARG A 86 9.83 -16.85 1.29
C ARG A 86 8.37 -16.49 1.04
N CYS A 87 7.99 -16.45 -0.23
CA CYS A 87 6.60 -16.36 -0.63
C CYS A 87 6.06 -17.78 -0.65
N THR A 88 5.69 -18.29 0.53
CA THR A 88 4.92 -19.52 0.60
C THR A 88 3.51 -19.21 0.13
N LYS A 89 3.04 -19.99 -0.84
CA LYS A 89 1.66 -20.01 -1.34
C LYS A 89 0.65 -19.99 -0.20
#